data_AF-A0A3R7XBF4-F1
#
_entry.id   AF-A0A3R7XBF4-F1
#
_cell.length_a   1.000
_cell.length_b   1.000
_cell.length_c   1.000
_cell.angle_alpha   90.00
_cell.angle_beta   90.00
_cell.angle_gamma   90.00
#
_symmetry.space_group_name_H-M   'P 1'
#
loop_
_entity.id
_entity.type
_entity.pdbx_description
1 polymer ?
#
loop_
_entity_poly.entity_id
_entity_poly.type
_entity_poly.pdbx_seq_one_letter_code
_entity_poly.pdbx_strand_id
1 'polypeptide(L)'
;MSSPAFFCVILTTHNTEECEALCTRVGILLNDDLKCLGSVEHLKQKFGQSYIVEVKMQGSSLSSVERLQIEVQRILRCNSLGVLQDHINILCRHLKFRTIVEGKRNGNVLQSHLETSGTIPINVFCAWWYTKDVGGALQLKLIVNFQAASSLDTKVPKQSLRPYAIFGFLDENKERLHIDVYGVSETLLEHIFNTMAVYKGDEQLQGSARYRSAS
;
A
#
# COMPACT_ATOMS: atom_id res chain seq x y z
N MET A 1 49.75 -21.98 -22.43
CA MET A 1 48.32 -21.62 -22.34
C MET A 1 48.20 -20.52 -21.32
N SER A 2 47.95 -19.29 -21.74
CA SER A 2 47.78 -18.13 -20.83
C SER A 2 46.43 -18.24 -20.14
N SER A 3 46.43 -18.33 -18.81
CA SER A 3 45.22 -18.22 -17.99
C SER A 3 44.53 -16.88 -18.25
N PRO A 4 43.19 -16.82 -18.41
CA PRO A 4 42.51 -15.54 -18.53
C PRO A 4 42.67 -14.73 -17.25
N ALA A 5 43.10 -13.48 -17.37
CA ALA A 5 43.09 -12.53 -16.26
C ALA A 5 41.65 -12.04 -16.05
N PHE A 6 41.14 -12.17 -14.82
CA PHE A 6 39.82 -11.66 -14.46
C PHE A 6 39.95 -10.28 -13.84
N PHE A 7 39.16 -9.32 -14.33
CA PHE A 7 39.03 -7.99 -13.76
C PHE A 7 37.74 -7.91 -12.95
N CYS A 8 37.81 -7.30 -11.76
CA CYS A 8 36.66 -7.04 -10.90
C CYS A 8 36.54 -5.54 -10.68
N VAL A 9 35.36 -4.98 -10.91
CA VAL A 9 35.04 -3.58 -10.66
C VAL A 9 33.95 -3.54 -9.59
N ILE A 10 34.16 -2.72 -8.56
CA ILE A 10 33.18 -2.48 -7.51
C ILE A 10 32.59 -1.09 -7.73
N LEU A 11 31.27 -1.03 -7.77
CA LEU A 11 30.50 0.20 -7.93
C LEU A 11 29.63 0.38 -6.67
N THR A 12 29.55 1.60 -6.17
CA THR A 12 28.62 1.99 -5.10
C THR A 12 27.67 3.04 -5.64
N THR A 13 26.39 2.73 -5.66
CA THR A 13 25.35 3.65 -6.10
C THR A 13 24.11 3.46 -5.22
N HIS A 14 23.30 4.51 -5.11
CA HIS A 14 21.97 4.46 -4.50
C HIS A 14 20.90 4.15 -5.56
N ASN A 15 21.27 4.18 -6.84
CA ASN A 15 20.37 3.89 -7.93
C ASN A 15 20.30 2.37 -8.15
N THR A 16 19.19 1.77 -7.75
CA THR A 16 18.98 0.32 -7.92
C THR A 16 18.79 -0.08 -9.38
N GLU A 17 18.28 0.81 -10.24
CA GLU A 17 18.13 0.55 -11.68
C GLU A 17 19.50 0.43 -12.37
N GLU A 18 20.45 1.29 -12.02
CA GLU A 18 21.83 1.24 -12.50
C GLU A 18 22.52 -0.07 -12.06
N CYS A 19 22.30 -0.50 -10.82
CA CYS A 19 22.81 -1.79 -10.33
C CYS A 19 22.24 -2.96 -11.12
N GLU A 20 20.94 -2.95 -11.44
CA GLU A 20 20.32 -4.04 -12.20
C GLU A 20 20.84 -4.09 -13.64
N ALA A 21 21.13 -2.95 -14.25
CA ALA A 21 21.60 -2.87 -15.63
C ALA A 21 23.07 -3.26 -15.80
N LEU A 22 23.95 -2.88 -14.86
CA LEU A 22 25.41 -2.98 -15.02
C LEU A 22 26.05 -4.12 -14.23
N CYS A 23 25.46 -4.54 -13.11
CA CYS A 23 26.14 -5.42 -12.15
C CYS A 23 25.72 -6.89 -12.33
N THR A 24 26.71 -7.79 -12.38
CA THR A 24 26.48 -9.24 -12.34
C THR A 24 26.08 -9.73 -10.95
N ARG A 25 26.52 -9.01 -9.91
CA ARG A 25 26.19 -9.23 -8.50
C ARG A 25 25.92 -7.90 -7.83
N VAL A 26 24.91 -7.87 -6.98
CA VAL A 26 24.52 -6.70 -6.20
C VAL A 26 24.63 -7.04 -4.72
N GLY A 27 25.21 -6.12 -3.96
CA GLY A 27 25.23 -6.15 -2.50
C GLY A 27 24.36 -5.03 -1.94
N ILE A 28 23.50 -5.33 -0.98
CA ILE A 28 22.71 -4.31 -0.28
C ILE A 28 23.40 -3.97 1.04
N LEU A 29 23.91 -2.75 1.13
CA LEU A 29 24.54 -2.19 2.33
C LEU A 29 23.54 -1.30 3.08
N LEU A 30 23.37 -1.52 4.39
CA LEU A 30 22.51 -0.70 5.25
C LEU A 30 23.20 -0.45 6.60
N ASN A 31 23.35 0.83 6.98
CA ASN A 31 23.98 1.27 8.24
C ASN A 31 25.31 0.54 8.48
N ASP A 32 26.24 0.69 7.54
CA ASP A 32 27.60 0.13 7.56
C ASP A 32 27.71 -1.41 7.52
N ASP A 33 26.60 -2.13 7.34
CA ASP A 33 26.58 -3.59 7.33
C ASP A 33 25.95 -4.17 6.04
N LEU A 34 26.63 -5.16 5.45
CA LEU A 34 26.24 -5.81 4.21
C LEU A 34 25.15 -6.85 4.49
N LYS A 35 23.90 -6.53 4.15
CA LYS A 35 22.75 -7.37 4.47
C LYS A 35 22.58 -8.56 3.56
N CYS A 36 22.90 -8.40 2.28
CA CYS A 36 22.86 -9.49 1.32
C CYS A 36 23.76 -9.21 0.12
N LEU A 37 24.15 -10.28 -0.58
CA LEU A 37 24.96 -10.25 -1.79
C LEU A 37 24.54 -11.40 -2.70
N GLY A 38 24.29 -11.13 -3.97
CA GLY A 38 23.86 -12.16 -4.93
C GLY A 38 23.61 -11.57 -6.32
N SER A 39 23.20 -12.40 -7.28
CA SER A 39 22.63 -11.88 -8.53
C SER A 39 21.28 -11.20 -8.25
N VAL A 40 20.85 -10.29 -9.14
CA VAL A 40 19.54 -9.63 -9.03
C VAL A 40 18.42 -10.65 -8.92
N GLU A 41 18.47 -11.71 -9.75
CA GLU A 41 17.48 -12.78 -9.72
C GLU A 41 17.45 -13.52 -8.39
N HIS A 42 18.62 -13.86 -7.82
CA HIS A 42 18.70 -14.51 -6.52
C HIS A 42 18.10 -13.63 -5.40
N LEU A 43 18.39 -12.33 -5.42
CA LEU A 43 17.83 -11.38 -4.46
C LEU A 43 16.31 -11.25 -4.61
N LYS A 44 15.79 -11.17 -5.85
CA LYS A 44 14.35 -11.14 -6.13
C LYS A 44 13.65 -12.43 -5.73
N GLN A 45 14.25 -13.60 -5.94
CA GLN A 45 13.69 -14.87 -5.48
C GLN A 45 13.68 -14.98 -3.95
N LYS A 46 14.76 -14.55 -3.29
CA LYS A 46 14.92 -14.65 -1.84
C LYS A 46 14.02 -13.66 -1.08
N PHE A 47 13.96 -12.41 -1.55
CA PHE A 47 13.32 -11.30 -0.84
C PHE A 47 12.05 -10.76 -1.52
N GLY A 48 11.86 -11.00 -2.82
CA GLY A 48 10.70 -10.59 -3.62
C GLY A 48 9.61 -11.67 -3.70
N GLN A 49 9.19 -12.18 -2.53
CA GLN A 49 8.25 -13.30 -2.39
C GLN A 49 6.78 -12.94 -2.68
N SER A 50 6.50 -11.74 -3.18
CA SER A 50 5.16 -11.27 -3.53
C SER A 50 5.11 -10.68 -4.94
N TYR A 51 3.94 -10.72 -5.55
CA TYR A 51 3.57 -9.80 -6.63
C TYR A 51 3.09 -8.49 -6.04
N ILE A 52 3.33 -7.41 -6.77
CA ILE A 52 2.75 -6.10 -6.49
C ILE A 52 1.51 -5.99 -7.39
N VAL A 53 0.35 -5.79 -6.76
CA VAL A 53 -0.91 -5.58 -7.47
C VAL A 53 -1.30 -4.12 -7.33
N GLU A 54 -1.33 -3.43 -8.45
CA GLU A 54 -1.76 -2.03 -8.56
C GLU A 54 -3.13 -1.99 -9.21
N VAL A 55 -4.08 -1.29 -8.59
CA VAL A 55 -5.43 -1.19 -9.12
C VAL A 55 -5.87 0.25 -9.10
N LYS A 56 -6.20 0.76 -10.28
CA LYS A 56 -6.85 2.04 -10.48
C LYS A 56 -8.36 1.80 -10.61
N MET A 57 -9.11 2.42 -9.72
CA MET A 57 -10.56 2.35 -9.74
C MET A 57 -11.10 3.35 -10.77
N GLN A 58 -12.23 3.03 -11.39
CA GLN A 58 -13.00 3.99 -12.16
C GLN A 58 -13.36 5.13 -11.23
N GLY A 59 -13.07 6.36 -11.67
CA GLY A 59 -13.47 7.55 -10.95
C GLY A 59 -14.97 7.47 -10.65
N SER A 60 -15.34 7.82 -9.43
CA SER A 60 -16.74 7.86 -9.04
C SER A 60 -17.54 8.63 -10.07
N SER A 61 -18.52 8.01 -10.72
CA SER A 61 -19.43 8.76 -11.59
C SER A 61 -20.04 9.89 -10.75
N LEU A 62 -20.16 11.10 -11.32
CA LEU A 62 -20.77 12.24 -10.61
C LEU A 62 -22.11 11.81 -9.96
N SER A 63 -22.88 11.00 -10.68
CA SER A 63 -24.14 10.40 -10.23
C SER A 63 -24.06 9.45 -9.04
N SER A 64 -22.91 8.80 -8.78
CA SER A 64 -22.72 7.92 -7.62
C SER A 64 -22.32 8.72 -6.38
N VAL A 65 -21.48 9.75 -6.55
CA VAL A 65 -21.14 10.69 -5.48
C VAL A 65 -22.35 11.50 -5.08
N GLU A 66 -23.13 12.00 -6.05
CA GLU A 66 -24.38 12.74 -5.80
C GLU A 66 -25.40 11.89 -5.02
N ARG A 67 -25.54 10.60 -5.36
CA ARG A 67 -26.41 9.68 -4.61
C ARG A 67 -25.94 9.50 -3.17
N LEU A 68 -24.63 9.35 -2.95
CA LEU A 68 -24.07 9.28 -1.60
C LEU A 68 -24.24 10.61 -0.84
N GLN A 69 -24.10 11.76 -1.51
CA GLN A 69 -24.34 13.08 -0.92
C GLN A 69 -25.79 13.22 -0.44
N ILE A 70 -26.77 12.82 -1.26
CA ILE A 70 -28.19 12.82 -0.90
C ILE A 70 -28.43 11.93 0.33
N GLU A 71 -27.84 10.73 0.37
CA GLU A 71 -28.02 9.81 1.49
C GLU A 71 -27.34 10.32 2.76
N VAL A 72 -26.14 10.90 2.67
CA VAL A 72 -25.44 11.53 3.80
C VAL A 72 -26.27 12.71 4.34
N GLN A 73 -26.80 13.57 3.48
CA GLN A 73 -27.69 14.68 3.88
C GLN A 73 -28.96 14.15 4.57
N ARG A 74 -29.53 13.06 4.07
CA ARG A 74 -30.70 12.40 4.67
C ARG A 74 -30.40 11.82 6.05
N ILE A 75 -29.25 11.15 6.22
CA ILE A 75 -28.84 10.55 7.51
C ILE A 75 -28.57 11.63 8.55
N LEU A 76 -27.87 12.70 8.16
CA LEU A 76 -27.53 13.78 9.08
C LEU A 76 -28.75 14.61 9.49
N ARG A 77 -29.86 14.57 8.72
CA ARG A 77 -31.12 15.27 9.02
C ARG A 77 -30.93 16.77 9.29
N CYS A 78 -29.86 17.37 8.77
CA CYS A 78 -29.55 18.78 9.00
C CYS A 78 -29.02 19.46 7.74
N ASN A 79 -29.30 20.76 7.65
CA ASN A 79 -28.75 21.66 6.65
C ASN A 79 -27.29 22.04 7.03
N SER A 80 -26.50 21.07 7.50
CA SER A 80 -25.17 21.36 8.02
C SER A 80 -24.24 21.78 6.88
N LEU A 81 -23.41 22.79 7.13
CA LEU A 81 -22.37 23.25 6.21
C LEU A 81 -21.29 22.18 5.93
N GLY A 82 -21.27 21.08 6.70
CA GLY A 82 -20.32 19.98 6.55
C GLY A 82 -20.54 18.84 7.54
N VAL A 83 -19.71 17.80 7.40
CA VAL A 83 -19.61 16.63 8.28
C VAL A 83 -18.67 16.98 9.44
N LEU A 84 -19.18 16.90 10.67
CA LEU A 84 -18.43 17.07 11.92
C LEU A 84 -17.86 15.73 12.40
N GLN A 85 -16.95 15.77 13.38
CA GLN A 85 -16.41 14.56 14.00
C GLN A 85 -17.50 13.62 14.52
N ASP A 86 -18.53 14.15 15.20
CA ASP A 86 -19.64 13.36 15.73
C ASP A 86 -20.51 12.73 14.62
N HIS A 87 -20.59 13.41 13.48
CA HIS A 87 -21.33 12.91 12.30
C HIS A 87 -20.64 11.68 11.69
N ILE A 88 -19.31 11.57 11.75
CA ILE A 88 -18.57 10.43 11.19
C ILE A 88 -19.03 9.12 11.84
N ASN A 89 -19.18 9.08 13.16
CA ASN A 89 -19.63 7.88 13.86
C ASN A 89 -21.05 7.45 13.48
N ILE A 90 -21.95 8.41 13.25
CA ILE A 90 -23.32 8.15 12.82
C ILE A 90 -23.34 7.61 11.37
N LEU A 91 -22.59 8.27 10.48
CA LEU A 91 -22.47 7.86 9.08
C LEU A 91 -21.85 6.47 8.95
N CYS A 92 -20.81 6.16 9.73
CA CYS A 92 -20.20 4.82 9.75
C CYS A 92 -21.17 3.72 10.15
N ARG A 93 -22.06 3.98 11.12
CA ARG A 93 -23.08 3.01 11.55
C ARG A 93 -24.16 2.82 10.50
N HIS A 94 -24.64 3.90 9.88
CA HIS A 94 -25.75 3.86 8.93
C HIS A 94 -25.35 3.35 7.54
N LEU A 95 -24.15 3.69 7.07
CA LEU A 95 -23.63 3.25 5.78
C LEU A 95 -23.07 1.82 5.81
N LYS A 96 -23.26 1.08 6.93
CA LYS A 96 -22.90 -0.34 7.13
C LYS A 96 -21.45 -0.70 6.79
N PHE A 97 -20.48 0.13 7.20
CA PHE A 97 -19.07 -0.15 6.97
C PHE A 97 -18.39 -0.73 8.23
N ARG A 98 -17.67 -1.85 8.08
CA ARG A 98 -17.06 -2.62 9.18
C ARG A 98 -15.59 -2.29 9.47
N THR A 99 -14.97 -1.30 8.83
CA THR A 99 -13.51 -1.10 8.97
C THR A 99 -13.08 0.36 8.99
N ILE A 100 -13.68 1.16 9.87
CA ILE A 100 -13.06 2.41 10.33
C ILE A 100 -13.20 2.50 11.86
N VAL A 101 -12.65 1.53 12.57
CA VAL A 101 -12.19 1.74 13.95
C VAL A 101 -11.01 0.81 14.17
N GLU A 102 -9.84 1.18 13.67
CA GLU A 102 -8.59 0.78 14.32
C GLU A 102 -7.52 1.79 13.93
N GLY A 103 -7.25 2.69 14.87
CA GLY A 103 -6.51 3.94 14.71
C GLY A 103 -5.00 3.77 14.50
N LYS A 104 -4.58 3.03 13.47
CA LYS A 104 -3.19 3.07 13.00
C LYS A 104 -3.16 3.10 11.48
N ARG A 105 -2.84 4.28 10.93
CA ARG A 105 -2.43 4.61 9.54
C ARG A 105 -3.43 5.23 8.55
N ASN A 106 -4.64 5.63 8.96
CA ASN A 106 -5.60 6.31 8.06
C ASN A 106 -5.88 7.80 8.38
N GLY A 107 -5.01 8.46 9.16
CA GLY A 107 -5.29 9.76 9.81
C GLY A 107 -4.76 11.02 9.12
N ASN A 108 -4.75 11.14 7.79
CA ASN A 108 -4.13 12.33 7.17
C ASN A 108 -5.09 13.29 6.43
N VAL A 109 -6.16 12.83 5.79
CA VAL A 109 -7.00 13.74 4.96
C VAL A 109 -8.20 14.29 5.72
N LEU A 110 -9.08 13.43 6.22
CA LEU A 110 -10.25 13.88 6.99
C LEU A 110 -9.85 14.51 8.32
N GLN A 111 -8.85 13.93 9.00
CA GLN A 111 -8.34 14.44 10.25
C GLN A 111 -7.66 15.81 10.08
N SER A 112 -6.83 15.99 9.04
CA SER A 112 -6.26 17.31 8.72
C SER A 112 -7.34 18.35 8.37
N HIS A 113 -8.39 17.97 7.63
CA HIS A 113 -9.52 18.85 7.36
C HIS A 113 -10.29 19.24 8.63
N LEU A 114 -10.49 18.30 9.55
CA LEU A 114 -11.15 18.58 10.84
C LEU A 114 -10.29 19.45 11.75
N GLU A 115 -8.98 19.21 11.80
CA GLU A 115 -8.03 20.02 12.58
C GLU A 115 -7.89 21.44 12.03
N THR A 116 -8.00 21.62 10.70
CA THR A 116 -7.83 22.93 10.03
C THR A 116 -9.13 23.74 9.99
N SER A 117 -10.27 23.10 9.73
CA SER A 117 -11.53 23.78 9.40
C SER A 117 -12.68 23.42 10.32
N GLY A 118 -12.49 22.48 11.26
CA GLY A 118 -13.53 21.99 12.17
C GLY A 118 -14.67 21.21 11.49
N THR A 119 -14.76 21.25 10.16
CA THR A 119 -15.84 20.67 9.36
C THR A 119 -15.27 20.12 8.06
N ILE A 120 -15.81 18.99 7.59
CA ILE A 120 -15.47 18.41 6.30
C ILE A 120 -16.61 18.70 5.33
N PRO A 121 -16.37 19.34 4.17
CA PRO A 121 -17.40 19.50 3.15
C PRO A 121 -18.00 18.15 2.72
N ILE A 122 -19.32 18.06 2.57
CA ILE A 122 -20.03 16.79 2.30
C ILE A 122 -19.51 16.12 1.02
N ASN A 123 -19.18 16.91 -0.01
CA ASN A 123 -18.58 16.40 -1.24
C ASN A 123 -17.20 15.76 -1.02
N VAL A 124 -16.35 16.37 -0.20
CA VAL A 124 -15.03 15.83 0.17
C VAL A 124 -15.19 14.53 0.96
N PHE A 125 -16.11 14.50 1.92
CA PHE A 125 -16.44 13.28 2.66
C PHE A 125 -16.95 12.18 1.73
N CYS A 126 -17.88 12.47 0.82
CA CYS A 126 -18.46 11.47 -0.08
C CYS A 126 -17.42 10.91 -1.08
N ALA A 127 -16.54 11.78 -1.61
CA ALA A 127 -15.45 11.34 -2.49
C ALA A 127 -14.46 10.42 -1.75
N TRP A 128 -14.07 10.81 -0.53
CA TRP A 128 -13.24 9.99 0.34
C TRP A 128 -13.91 8.65 0.69
N TRP A 129 -15.19 8.70 1.05
CA TRP A 129 -15.99 7.53 1.44
C TRP A 129 -16.10 6.53 0.30
N TYR A 130 -16.42 7.01 -0.91
CA TYR A 130 -16.50 6.16 -2.10
C TYR A 130 -15.17 5.47 -2.39
N THR A 131 -14.06 6.21 -2.29
CA THR A 131 -12.72 5.66 -2.50
C THR A 131 -12.40 4.55 -1.49
N LYS A 132 -12.83 4.71 -0.23
CA LYS A 132 -12.59 3.73 0.83
C LYS A 132 -13.51 2.52 0.77
N ASP A 133 -14.77 2.69 0.38
CA ASP A 133 -15.75 1.60 0.30
C ASP A 133 -15.41 0.61 -0.84
N VAL A 134 -15.17 1.14 -2.04
CA VAL A 134 -14.84 0.30 -3.21
C VAL A 134 -13.42 -0.29 -3.06
N GLY A 135 -12.47 0.50 -2.56
CA GLY A 135 -11.10 0.03 -2.27
C GLY A 135 -11.06 -1.04 -1.17
N GLY A 136 -11.88 -0.92 -0.12
CA GLY A 136 -11.98 -1.90 0.96
C GLY A 136 -12.57 -3.23 0.51
N ALA A 137 -13.56 -3.22 -0.38
CA ALA A 137 -14.14 -4.45 -0.94
C ALA A 137 -13.15 -5.25 -1.80
N LEU A 138 -12.32 -4.55 -2.59
CA LEU A 138 -11.24 -5.17 -3.35
C LEU A 138 -10.17 -5.74 -2.41
N GLN A 139 -9.72 -4.96 -1.44
CA GLN A 139 -8.68 -5.36 -0.49
C GLN A 139 -9.09 -6.60 0.31
N LEU A 140 -10.33 -6.65 0.82
CA LEU A 140 -10.84 -7.82 1.55
C LEU A 140 -10.84 -9.08 0.69
N LYS A 141 -11.22 -8.99 -0.58
CA LYS A 141 -11.19 -10.17 -1.46
C LYS A 141 -9.79 -10.59 -1.84
N LEU A 142 -8.85 -9.66 -2.00
CA LEU A 142 -7.45 -10.00 -2.23
C LEU A 142 -6.84 -10.67 -1.00
N ILE A 143 -7.16 -10.21 0.20
CA ILE A 143 -6.77 -10.86 1.46
C ILE A 143 -7.37 -12.28 1.54
N VAL A 144 -8.67 -12.44 1.28
CA VAL A 144 -9.36 -13.73 1.43
C VAL A 144 -8.92 -14.74 0.37
N ASN A 145 -8.84 -14.34 -0.90
CA ASN A 145 -8.56 -15.28 -1.99
C ASN A 145 -7.06 -15.53 -2.19
N PHE A 146 -6.20 -14.58 -1.79
CA PHE A 146 -4.77 -14.66 -2.07
C PHE A 146 -3.87 -14.43 -0.87
N GLN A 147 -4.41 -14.34 0.36
CA GLN A 147 -3.63 -14.06 1.57
C GLN A 147 -2.78 -12.78 1.45
N ALA A 148 -3.30 -11.78 0.72
CA ALA A 148 -2.60 -10.53 0.50
C ALA A 148 -2.43 -9.71 1.80
N ALA A 149 -1.44 -8.83 1.84
CA ALA A 149 -1.23 -7.93 2.98
C ALA A 149 -2.28 -6.79 3.01
N SER A 150 -2.60 -6.29 4.20
CA SER A 150 -3.55 -5.19 4.44
C SER A 150 -3.01 -3.77 4.09
N SER A 151 -1.97 -3.67 3.26
CA SER A 151 -1.36 -2.40 2.86
C SER A 151 -1.90 -1.87 1.52
N LEU A 152 -1.69 -0.57 1.27
CA LEU A 152 -2.13 0.16 0.07
C LEU A 152 -1.57 -0.44 -1.23
N ASP A 153 -0.32 -0.94 -1.19
CA ASP A 153 0.26 -1.79 -2.24
C ASP A 153 -0.09 -3.23 -1.90
N THR A 154 -1.05 -3.81 -2.61
CA THR A 154 -1.57 -5.13 -2.24
C THR A 154 -0.55 -6.19 -2.64
N LYS A 155 0.35 -6.53 -1.71
CA LYS A 155 1.34 -7.59 -1.89
C LYS A 155 0.64 -8.94 -1.85
N VAL A 156 0.65 -9.66 -2.96
CA VAL A 156 0.11 -11.01 -3.08
C VAL A 156 1.25 -12.03 -3.02
N PRO A 157 1.28 -12.95 -2.04
CA PRO A 157 2.35 -13.94 -1.91
C PRO A 157 2.46 -14.85 -3.15
N LYS A 158 3.69 -15.14 -3.60
CA LYS A 158 3.98 -16.01 -4.74
C LYS A 158 3.79 -17.51 -4.44
N GLN A 159 3.27 -17.90 -3.27
CA GLN A 159 3.19 -19.28 -2.74
C GLN A 159 2.34 -20.22 -3.62
N SER A 160 2.83 -20.57 -4.80
CA SER A 160 2.17 -21.32 -5.90
C SER A 160 1.21 -20.52 -6.79
N LEU A 161 1.08 -19.21 -6.57
CA LEU A 161 0.24 -18.34 -7.40
C LEU A 161 1.00 -17.91 -8.66
N ARG A 162 0.42 -18.21 -9.82
CA ARG A 162 0.85 -17.63 -11.10
C ARG A 162 0.15 -16.28 -11.31
N PRO A 163 0.79 -15.29 -11.97
CA PRO A 163 0.18 -13.98 -12.21
C PRO A 163 -1.19 -14.08 -12.89
N TYR A 164 -1.37 -15.06 -13.78
CA TYR A 164 -2.64 -15.30 -14.47
C TYR A 164 -3.83 -15.52 -13.52
N ALA A 165 -3.64 -16.16 -12.36
CA ALA A 165 -4.73 -16.33 -11.38
C ALA A 165 -5.18 -14.99 -10.78
N ILE A 166 -4.24 -14.06 -10.58
CA ILE A 166 -4.53 -12.71 -10.10
C ILE A 166 -5.25 -11.93 -11.20
N PHE A 167 -4.75 -11.99 -12.44
CA PHE A 167 -5.39 -11.36 -13.59
C PHE A 167 -6.83 -11.87 -13.81
N GLY A 168 -7.03 -13.19 -13.83
CA GLY A 168 -8.36 -13.78 -13.97
C GLY A 168 -9.33 -13.33 -12.87
N PHE A 169 -8.87 -13.30 -11.62
CA PHE A 169 -9.67 -12.79 -10.52
C PHE A 169 -10.04 -11.30 -10.69
N LEU A 170 -9.09 -10.46 -11.12
CA LEU A 170 -9.33 -9.03 -11.33
C LEU A 170 -10.30 -8.80 -12.50
N ASP A 171 -10.19 -9.57 -13.58
CA ASP A 171 -11.11 -9.52 -14.72
C ASP A 171 -12.54 -9.93 -14.33
N GLU A 172 -12.70 -11.06 -13.62
CA GLU A 172 -14.00 -11.52 -13.13
C GLU A 172 -14.70 -10.51 -12.21
N ASN A 173 -13.92 -9.65 -11.55
CA ASN A 173 -14.42 -8.65 -10.62
C ASN A 173 -14.39 -7.22 -11.16
N LYS A 174 -13.96 -7.01 -12.42
CA LYS A 174 -13.69 -5.68 -12.97
C LYS A 174 -14.92 -4.78 -12.94
N GLU A 175 -16.07 -5.27 -13.39
CA GLU A 175 -17.33 -4.50 -13.38
C GLU A 175 -17.85 -4.28 -11.96
N ARG A 176 -17.89 -5.35 -11.15
CA ARG A 176 -18.46 -5.30 -9.79
C ARG A 176 -17.68 -4.40 -8.85
N LEU A 177 -16.36 -4.33 -9.04
CA LEU A 177 -15.47 -3.50 -8.24
C LEU A 177 -15.15 -2.16 -8.91
N HIS A 178 -15.75 -1.84 -10.06
CA HIS A 178 -15.47 -0.61 -10.79
C HIS A 178 -13.96 -0.40 -11.02
N ILE A 179 -13.26 -1.42 -11.51
CA ILE A 179 -11.82 -1.32 -11.81
C ILE A 179 -11.64 -0.71 -13.21
N ASP A 180 -10.86 0.36 -13.31
CA ASP A 180 -10.50 1.04 -14.56
C ASP A 180 -9.34 0.28 -15.23
N VAL A 181 -8.20 0.27 -14.54
CA VAL A 181 -6.94 -0.33 -14.98
C VAL A 181 -6.32 -1.07 -13.81
N TYR A 182 -5.69 -2.20 -14.07
CA TYR A 182 -4.90 -2.91 -13.07
C TYR A 182 -3.56 -3.34 -13.65
N GLY A 183 -2.58 -3.56 -12.78
CA GLY A 183 -1.27 -4.11 -13.11
C GLY A 183 -0.84 -5.15 -12.07
N VAL A 184 -0.18 -6.21 -12.53
CA VAL A 184 0.48 -7.18 -11.66
C VAL A 184 1.94 -7.23 -12.08
N SER A 185 2.83 -6.88 -11.17
CA SER A 185 4.28 -6.84 -11.42
C SER A 185 5.04 -7.65 -10.39
N GLU A 186 6.29 -7.97 -10.72
CA GLU A 186 7.20 -8.57 -9.75
C GLU A 186 7.76 -7.53 -8.79
N THR A 187 8.20 -7.98 -7.61
CA THR A 187 8.90 -7.10 -6.67
C THR A 187 10.22 -6.61 -7.29
N LEU A 188 10.36 -5.30 -7.44
CA LEU A 188 11.59 -4.65 -7.91
C LEU A 188 12.69 -4.67 -6.83
N LEU A 189 13.95 -4.57 -7.24
CA LEU A 189 15.07 -4.52 -6.30
C LEU A 189 15.01 -3.27 -5.41
N GLU A 190 14.53 -2.15 -5.94
CA GLU A 190 14.23 -0.93 -5.16
C GLU A 190 13.28 -1.22 -3.99
N HIS A 191 12.20 -1.97 -4.27
CA HIS A 191 11.21 -2.31 -3.25
C HIS A 191 11.81 -3.22 -2.16
N ILE A 192 12.68 -4.16 -2.55
CA ILE A 192 13.42 -5.01 -1.63
C ILE A 192 14.32 -4.15 -0.73
N PHE A 193 15.08 -3.23 -1.31
CA PHE A 193 15.93 -2.29 -0.58
C PHE A 193 15.13 -1.45 0.42
N ASN A 194 14.06 -0.80 -0.03
CA ASN A 194 13.19 0.03 0.79
C ASN A 194 12.57 -0.77 1.95
N THR A 195 12.14 -2.00 1.67
CA THR A 195 11.60 -2.90 2.71
C THR A 195 12.66 -3.20 3.77
N MET A 196 13.89 -3.54 3.37
CA MET A 196 14.99 -3.81 4.31
C MET A 196 15.38 -2.58 5.15
N ALA A 197 15.34 -1.39 4.56
CA ALA A 197 15.61 -0.14 5.25
C ALA A 197 14.57 0.14 6.35
N VAL A 198 13.29 -0.10 6.09
CA VAL A 198 12.19 0.12 7.06
C VAL A 198 12.27 -0.83 8.27
N TYR A 199 12.53 -2.13 8.05
CA TYR A 199 12.57 -3.12 9.15
C TYR A 199 13.62 -2.81 10.23
N LYS A 200 14.69 -2.08 9.90
CA LYS A 200 15.73 -1.71 10.87
C LYS A 200 15.50 -0.39 11.61
N GLY A 201 14.62 0.47 11.10
CA GLY A 201 14.14 1.64 11.85
C GLY A 201 13.37 1.21 13.12
N ASP A 202 12.59 0.12 13.03
CA ASP A 202 11.82 -0.41 14.16
C ASP A 202 12.69 -1.16 15.18
N GLU A 203 13.76 -1.87 14.75
CA GLU A 203 14.71 -2.52 15.67
C GLU A 203 15.52 -1.51 16.50
N GLN A 204 15.95 -0.38 15.91
CA GLN A 204 16.69 0.66 16.63
C GLN A 204 15.81 1.41 17.64
N LEU A 205 14.51 1.60 17.35
CA LEU A 205 13.56 2.18 18.29
C LEU A 205 13.31 1.25 19.50
N GLN A 206 13.25 -0.07 19.30
CA GLN A 206 13.15 -1.02 20.42
C GLN A 206 14.46 -1.18 21.22
N GLY A 207 15.61 -1.04 20.58
CA GLY A 207 16.92 -1.08 21.24
C GLY A 207 17.18 0.15 22.13
N SER A 208 16.75 1.34 21.69
CA SER A 208 16.92 2.59 22.47
C SER A 208 16.00 2.68 23.70
N ALA A 209 14.83 2.01 23.68
CA ALA A 209 13.92 1.95 24.82
C ALA A 209 14.46 1.11 25.99
N ARG A 210 15.33 0.12 25.73
CA ARG A 210 15.94 -0.71 26.80
C ARG A 210 17.09 -0.03 27.55
N TYR A 211 17.71 1.01 26.98
CA TYR A 211 18.80 1.74 27.62
C TYR A 211 18.35 2.96 28.45
N ARG A 212 17.06 3.33 28.42
CA ARG A 212 16.52 4.46 29.21
C ARG A 212 15.84 4.06 30.52
N SER A 213 15.71 2.77 30.83
CA SER A 213 15.08 2.26 32.07
C SER A 213 16.09 1.76 33.11
N ALA A 214 17.38 2.06 32.93
CA ALA A 214 18.43 1.77 33.90
C ALA A 214 19.25 3.05 34.13
N SER A 215 18.66 4.03 34.81
CA SER A 215 19.34 5.17 35.44
C SER A 215 18.51 5.63 36.62
#